data_AF-A0A8I1QA03-F1
#
_entry.id   AF-A0A8I1QA03-F1
#
_cell.length_a   1.000
_cell.length_b   1.000
_cell.length_c   1.000
_cell.angle_alpha   90.00
_cell.angle_beta   90.00
_cell.angle_gamma   90.00
#
_symmetry.space_group_name_H-M   'P 1'
#
loop_
_entity.id
_entity.type
_entity.pdbx_description
1 polymer ?
#
loop_
_entity_poly.entity_id
_entity_poly.type
_entity_poly.pdbx_seq_one_letter_code
_entity_poly.pdbx_strand_id
1 'polypeptide(L)'
;MTEMADSVAERREKRQLRKQKQRETNIIRAKKMHRIRMGSVRSEQQYELPMINIGCSGWFYWHWRGLFYPQELATTHWFNHYSNTFKTVELNAPFYSWPTIANIRKWLQQAEDEEFTYTIKVCELITHIKKFQGTKTLVQDFGYIADILGSRMGCFLYQLPPSFHYTPSRLQKIVTQLDPRRRNVVEFRHGSWWNEYVYEAFRQAGIIFCSSSGPHLPEDLVVTTDEVYIRFHGKKLWY
;
A
#
# COMPACT_ATOMS: atom_id res chain seq x y z
N MET A 1 -21.11 -26.48 -23.42
CA MET A 1 -19.90 -25.62 -23.37
C MET A 1 -20.22 -24.13 -23.42
N THR A 2 -21.29 -23.72 -24.10
CA THR A 2 -21.77 -22.34 -24.24
C THR A 2 -22.31 -21.74 -22.92
N GLU A 3 -23.20 -22.43 -22.19
CA GLU A 3 -23.78 -21.90 -20.93
C GLU A 3 -22.74 -21.64 -19.82
N MET A 4 -21.68 -22.45 -19.76
CA MET A 4 -20.61 -22.27 -18.77
C MET A 4 -19.70 -21.08 -19.12
N ALA A 5 -19.53 -20.79 -20.41
CA ALA A 5 -18.81 -19.61 -20.90
C ALA A 5 -19.60 -18.32 -20.66
N ASP A 6 -20.92 -18.35 -20.88
CA ASP A 6 -21.83 -17.22 -20.62
C ASP A 6 -21.87 -16.87 -19.12
N SER A 7 -21.89 -17.87 -18.23
CA SER A 7 -21.79 -17.67 -16.79
C SER A 7 -20.46 -17.03 -16.33
N VAL A 8 -19.34 -17.36 -17.00
CA VAL A 8 -18.03 -16.76 -16.70
C VAL A 8 -17.95 -15.32 -17.21
N ALA A 9 -18.49 -15.04 -18.39
CA ALA A 9 -18.54 -13.69 -18.96
C ALA A 9 -19.38 -12.75 -18.07
N GLU A 10 -20.57 -13.19 -17.65
CA GLU A 10 -21.42 -12.42 -16.72
C GLU A 10 -20.72 -12.14 -15.38
N ARG A 11 -20.03 -13.14 -14.81
CA ARG A 11 -19.27 -12.95 -13.56
C ARG A 11 -18.16 -11.92 -13.72
N ARG A 12 -17.46 -11.93 -14.88
CA ARG A 12 -16.42 -10.96 -15.21
C ARG A 12 -17.00 -9.56 -15.34
N GLU A 13 -18.11 -9.41 -16.05
CA GLU A 13 -18.80 -8.14 -16.22
C GLU A 13 -19.30 -7.58 -14.89
N LYS A 14 -20.01 -8.38 -14.09
CA LYS A 14 -20.45 -8.01 -12.73
C LYS A 14 -19.27 -7.55 -11.85
N ARG A 15 -18.12 -8.23 -11.96
CA ARG A 15 -16.89 -7.84 -11.23
C ARG A 15 -16.32 -6.51 -11.74
N GLN A 16 -16.34 -6.26 -13.05
CA GLN A 16 -15.90 -5.00 -13.64
C GLN A 16 -16.80 -3.84 -13.21
N LEU A 17 -18.12 -4.02 -13.27
CA LEU A 17 -19.08 -3.01 -12.82
C LEU A 17 -18.91 -2.66 -11.34
N ARG A 18 -18.72 -3.67 -10.48
CA ARG A 18 -18.42 -3.46 -9.05
C ARG A 18 -17.12 -2.67 -8.85
N LYS A 19 -16.06 -2.99 -9.60
CA LYS A 19 -14.79 -2.24 -9.55
C LYS A 19 -14.97 -0.79 -10.00
N GLN A 20 -15.73 -0.56 -11.07
CA GLN A 20 -16.00 0.80 -11.56
C GLN A 20 -16.75 1.63 -10.52
N LYS A 21 -17.84 1.09 -9.96
CA LYS A 21 -18.60 1.74 -8.88
C LYS A 21 -17.72 2.05 -7.67
N GLN A 22 -16.80 1.14 -7.32
CA GLN A 22 -15.86 1.37 -6.22
C GLN A 22 -14.87 2.51 -6.54
N ARG A 23 -14.40 2.63 -7.78
CA ARG A 23 -13.51 3.72 -8.22
C ARG A 23 -14.21 5.07 -8.17
N GLU A 24 -15.45 5.16 -8.62
CA GLU A 24 -16.29 6.36 -8.51
C GLU A 24 -16.47 6.76 -7.03
N THR A 25 -16.75 5.76 -6.17
CA THR A 25 -16.84 5.98 -4.73
C THR A 25 -15.51 6.48 -4.14
N ASN A 26 -14.36 5.98 -4.61
CA ASN A 26 -13.05 6.43 -4.15
C ASN A 26 -12.80 7.91 -4.47
N ILE A 27 -13.30 8.43 -5.60
CA ILE A 27 -13.21 9.86 -5.93
C ILE A 27 -13.99 10.69 -4.91
N ILE A 28 -15.20 10.27 -4.56
CA ILE A 28 -16.05 10.95 -3.58
C ILE A 28 -15.38 10.93 -2.19
N ARG A 29 -14.84 9.79 -1.78
CA ARG A 29 -14.14 9.64 -0.50
C ARG A 29 -12.85 10.46 -0.44
N ALA A 30 -12.09 10.54 -1.53
CA ALA A 30 -10.92 11.40 -1.62
C ALA A 30 -11.30 12.88 -1.45
N LYS A 31 -12.37 13.35 -2.12
CA LYS A 31 -12.89 14.72 -1.92
C LYS A 31 -13.34 14.98 -0.48
N LYS A 32 -13.93 14.00 0.20
CA LYS A 32 -14.28 14.12 1.62
C LYS A 32 -13.02 14.23 2.49
N MET A 33 -12.02 13.40 2.23
CA MET A 33 -10.73 13.44 2.92
C MET A 33 -10.03 14.78 2.73
N HIS A 34 -10.08 15.34 1.52
CA HIS A 34 -9.58 16.68 1.20
C HIS A 34 -10.15 17.74 2.14
N ARG A 35 -11.48 17.82 2.24
CA ARG A 35 -12.15 18.82 3.10
C ARG A 35 -11.73 18.68 4.57
N ILE A 36 -11.61 17.43 5.05
CA ILE A 36 -11.18 17.15 6.43
C ILE A 36 -9.74 17.62 6.64
N ARG A 37 -8.81 17.24 5.76
CA ARG A 37 -7.41 17.63 5.84
C ARG A 37 -7.24 19.15 5.81
N MET A 38 -8.00 19.86 4.97
CA MET A 38 -7.93 21.33 4.88
C MET A 38 -8.37 22.04 6.17
N GLY A 39 -9.23 21.42 6.99
CA GLY A 39 -9.66 21.94 8.29
C GLY A 39 -8.87 21.40 9.49
N SER A 40 -7.80 20.63 9.26
CA SER A 40 -7.04 19.96 10.33
C SER A 40 -5.63 20.52 10.44
N VAL A 41 -5.06 20.51 11.64
CA VAL A 41 -3.65 20.82 11.86
C VAL A 41 -2.81 19.65 11.33
N ARG A 42 -1.76 19.97 10.58
CA ARG A 42 -0.85 18.96 10.02
C ARG A 42 0.15 18.56 11.09
N SER A 43 0.39 17.25 11.22
CA SER A 43 1.57 16.78 11.92
C SER A 43 2.78 16.89 10.98
N GLU A 44 3.88 17.42 11.49
CA GLU A 44 5.18 17.41 10.82
C GLU A 44 6.12 16.37 11.46
N GLN A 45 5.63 15.63 12.45
CA GLN A 45 6.45 14.72 13.21
C GLN A 45 6.62 13.40 12.46
N GLN A 46 7.87 13.08 12.14
CA GLN A 46 8.28 11.76 11.74
C GLN A 46 8.69 10.98 12.99
N TYR A 47 8.13 9.80 13.16
CA TYR A 47 8.38 8.95 14.32
C TYR A 47 9.40 7.89 13.96
N GLU A 48 10.38 7.66 14.82
CA GLU A 48 11.34 6.56 14.63
C GLU A 48 10.61 5.22 14.58
N LEU A 49 11.07 4.35 13.68
CA LEU A 49 10.59 2.97 13.58
C LEU A 49 11.61 2.04 14.23
N PRO A 50 11.19 0.86 14.72
CA PRO A 50 12.12 -0.20 15.09
C PRO A 50 13.10 -0.51 13.96
N MET A 51 14.35 -0.84 14.32
CA MET A 51 15.44 -1.12 13.38
C MET A 51 15.07 -2.17 12.32
N ILE A 52 14.25 -3.17 12.69
CA ILE A 52 13.75 -4.20 11.79
C ILE A 52 12.27 -4.47 12.12
N ASN A 53 11.42 -4.45 11.09
CA ASN A 53 10.00 -4.78 11.20
C ASN A 53 9.65 -5.89 10.21
N ILE A 54 9.21 -7.04 10.72
CA ILE A 54 8.81 -8.20 9.93
C ILE A 54 7.32 -8.47 10.14
N GLY A 55 6.59 -8.67 9.05
CA GLY A 55 5.16 -8.97 9.07
C GLY A 55 4.64 -9.41 7.70
N CYS A 56 3.33 -9.40 7.55
CA CYS A 56 2.63 -9.92 6.37
C CYS A 56 1.81 -8.83 5.65
N SER A 57 1.47 -9.12 4.39
CA SER A 57 0.59 -8.31 3.54
C SER A 57 -0.90 -8.44 3.89
N GLY A 58 -1.22 -8.37 5.18
CA GLY A 58 -2.53 -8.62 5.76
C GLY A 58 -2.48 -9.74 6.80
N TRP A 59 -3.59 -9.94 7.52
CA TRP A 59 -3.71 -10.97 8.54
C TRP A 59 -4.91 -11.90 8.30
N PHE A 60 -5.94 -11.44 7.59
CA PHE A 60 -7.18 -12.19 7.49
C PHE A 60 -7.19 -13.16 6.31
N TYR A 61 -6.74 -14.41 6.54
CA TYR A 61 -6.70 -15.46 5.54
C TYR A 61 -7.25 -16.78 6.06
N TRP A 62 -8.31 -17.31 5.44
CA TRP A 62 -8.95 -18.55 5.87
C TRP A 62 -8.01 -19.76 5.88
N HIS A 63 -7.12 -19.85 4.89
CA HIS A 63 -6.17 -20.93 4.78
C HIS A 63 -5.06 -20.89 5.85
N TRP A 64 -4.98 -19.84 6.67
CA TRP A 64 -4.07 -19.79 7.83
C TRP A 64 -4.64 -20.49 9.06
N ARG A 65 -5.94 -20.82 9.08
CA ARG A 65 -6.54 -21.62 10.15
C ARG A 65 -5.95 -23.03 10.15
N GLY A 66 -5.55 -23.50 11.32
CA GLY A 66 -4.85 -24.77 11.52
C GLY A 66 -3.36 -24.73 11.19
N LEU A 67 -2.84 -23.62 10.64
CA LEU A 67 -1.41 -23.45 10.32
C LEU A 67 -0.76 -22.38 11.19
N PHE A 68 -1.37 -21.20 11.21
CA PHE A 68 -0.95 -20.06 12.01
C PHE A 68 -1.99 -19.75 13.07
N TYR A 69 -3.27 -19.66 12.69
CA TYR A 69 -4.36 -19.51 13.66
C TYR A 69 -4.77 -20.88 14.22
N PRO A 70 -4.97 -21.01 15.54
CA PRO A 70 -5.57 -22.22 16.11
C PRO A 70 -6.91 -22.55 15.44
N GLN A 71 -7.17 -23.85 15.26
CA GLN A 71 -8.34 -24.35 14.51
C GLN A 71 -9.66 -23.75 15.01
N GLU A 72 -9.83 -23.74 16.34
CA GLU A 72 -11.05 -23.28 17.01
C GLU A 72 -11.04 -21.77 17.33
N LEU A 73 -10.00 -21.03 16.92
CA LEU A 73 -9.93 -19.60 17.20
C LEU A 73 -10.98 -18.84 16.37
N ALA A 74 -11.88 -18.15 17.07
CA ALA A 74 -12.85 -17.25 16.46
C ALA A 74 -12.14 -16.12 15.70
N THR A 75 -12.66 -15.78 14.53
CA THR A 75 -12.05 -14.80 13.61
C THR A 75 -11.91 -13.40 14.20
N THR A 76 -12.75 -13.06 15.18
CA THR A 76 -12.66 -11.81 15.96
C THR A 76 -11.34 -11.68 16.72
N HIS A 77 -10.71 -12.79 17.10
CA HIS A 77 -9.43 -12.81 17.81
C HIS A 77 -8.21 -12.98 16.89
N TRP A 78 -8.39 -13.11 15.58
CA TRP A 78 -7.27 -13.34 14.65
C TRP A 78 -6.31 -12.17 14.60
N PHE A 79 -6.81 -10.94 14.69
CA PHE A 79 -5.93 -9.78 14.73
C PHE A 79 -5.05 -9.81 16.00
N ASN A 80 -5.64 -10.02 17.17
CA ASN A 80 -4.88 -10.09 18.43
C ASN A 80 -3.82 -11.21 18.39
N HIS A 81 -4.19 -12.37 17.85
CA HIS A 81 -3.24 -13.47 17.64
C HIS A 81 -2.09 -13.06 16.70
N TYR A 82 -2.41 -12.39 15.59
CA TYR A 82 -1.42 -11.88 14.65
C TYR A 82 -0.49 -10.84 15.29
N SER A 83 -1.04 -9.83 15.99
CA SER A 83 -0.27 -8.74 16.59
C SER A 83 0.60 -9.18 17.76
N ASN A 84 0.29 -10.32 18.38
CA ASN A 84 1.16 -10.94 19.38
C ASN A 84 2.39 -11.62 18.77
N THR A 85 2.33 -11.98 17.48
CA THR A 85 3.46 -12.60 16.76
C THR A 85 4.27 -11.61 15.95
N PHE A 86 3.60 -10.68 15.26
CA PHE A 86 4.22 -9.69 14.40
C PHE A 86 3.93 -8.27 14.89
N LYS A 87 4.93 -7.38 14.82
CA LYS A 87 4.81 -5.97 15.24
C LYS A 87 4.40 -5.02 14.11
N THR A 88 4.17 -5.55 12.91
CA THR A 88 3.73 -4.74 11.77
C THR A 88 2.78 -5.51 10.86
N VAL A 89 2.00 -4.76 10.08
CA VAL A 89 1.19 -5.30 8.99
C VAL A 89 1.09 -4.32 7.83
N GLU A 90 1.12 -4.85 6.61
CA GLU A 90 0.82 -4.07 5.41
C GLU A 90 -0.68 -4.18 5.06
N LEU A 91 -1.38 -3.06 5.15
CA LEU A 91 -2.80 -2.93 4.83
C LEU A 91 -3.02 -2.81 3.33
N ASN A 92 -3.65 -3.85 2.75
CA ASN A 92 -4.04 -3.87 1.34
C ASN A 92 -5.46 -3.37 1.07
N ALA A 93 -6.35 -3.33 2.07
CA ALA A 93 -7.72 -2.84 1.88
C ALA A 93 -7.79 -1.40 1.29
N PRO A 94 -6.91 -0.45 1.71
CA PRO A 94 -6.90 0.92 1.18
C PRO A 94 -6.57 1.01 -0.32
N PHE A 95 -5.90 0.00 -0.89
CA PHE A 95 -5.67 -0.10 -2.33
C PHE A 95 -6.98 -0.12 -3.12
N TYR A 96 -7.96 -0.89 -2.67
CA TYR A 96 -9.25 -1.05 -3.35
C TYR A 96 -10.25 0.04 -2.97
N SER A 97 -10.22 0.48 -1.72
CA SER A 97 -11.24 1.37 -1.16
C SER A 97 -10.61 2.44 -0.29
N TRP A 98 -10.76 3.70 -0.69
CA TRP A 98 -10.23 4.82 0.09
C TRP A 98 -10.78 4.77 1.52
N PRO A 99 -9.93 4.72 2.56
CA PRO A 99 -10.38 4.48 3.93
C PRO A 99 -11.10 5.70 4.49
N THR A 100 -12.12 5.45 5.31
CA THR A 100 -12.79 6.50 6.07
C THR A 100 -12.03 6.79 7.37
N ILE A 101 -12.23 7.97 7.96
CA ILE A 101 -11.68 8.30 9.29
C ILE A 101 -12.06 7.25 10.34
N ALA A 102 -13.31 6.77 10.30
CA ALA A 102 -13.78 5.74 11.20
C ALA A 102 -13.00 4.42 11.06
N ASN A 103 -12.65 4.02 9.82
CA ASN A 103 -11.82 2.83 9.61
C ASN A 103 -10.40 3.02 10.15
N ILE A 104 -9.81 4.20 9.96
CA ILE A 104 -8.45 4.49 10.45
C ILE A 104 -8.42 4.50 11.98
N ARG A 105 -9.42 5.11 12.63
CA ARG A 105 -9.58 5.07 14.09
C ARG A 105 -9.80 3.66 14.63
N LYS A 106 -10.52 2.81 13.89
CA LYS A 106 -10.65 1.40 14.25
C LYS A 106 -9.29 0.69 14.24
N TRP A 107 -8.41 0.96 13.28
CA TRP A 107 -7.06 0.38 13.29
C TRP A 107 -6.28 0.76 14.54
N LEU A 108 -6.30 2.05 14.93
CA LEU A 108 -5.67 2.52 16.17
C LEU A 108 -6.18 1.79 17.41
N GLN A 109 -7.49 1.55 17.48
CA GLN A 109 -8.13 0.86 18.61
C GLN A 109 -7.90 -0.66 18.58
N GLN A 110 -7.58 -1.22 17.41
CA GLN A 110 -7.50 -2.66 17.22
C GLN A 110 -6.16 -3.23 17.71
N ALA A 111 -5.07 -2.49 17.56
CA ALA A 111 -3.77 -2.87 18.11
C ALA A 111 -3.63 -2.45 19.56
N GLU A 112 -3.56 -3.45 20.45
CA GLU A 112 -3.30 -3.26 21.88
C GLU A 112 -1.90 -2.68 22.12
N ASP A 113 -0.91 -3.13 21.35
CA ASP A 113 0.47 -2.64 21.41
C ASP A 113 0.60 -1.26 20.72
N GLU A 114 1.12 -0.28 21.46
CA GLU A 114 1.34 1.08 20.99
C GLU A 114 2.47 1.20 19.97
N GLU A 115 3.40 0.24 19.93
CA GLU A 115 4.49 0.17 18.96
C GLU A 115 4.09 -0.55 17.65
N PHE A 116 2.88 -1.12 17.60
CA PHE A 116 2.41 -1.82 16.41
C PHE A 116 2.29 -0.86 15.22
N THR A 117 3.01 -1.19 14.15
CA THR A 117 3.19 -0.33 12.98
C THR A 117 2.31 -0.76 11.80
N TYR A 118 1.70 0.20 11.12
CA TYR A 118 0.91 -0.05 9.92
C TYR A 118 1.62 0.50 8.67
N THR A 119 1.86 -0.36 7.69
CA THR A 119 2.20 0.06 6.33
C THR A 119 0.93 0.15 5.50
N ILE A 120 0.74 1.24 4.76
CA ILE A 120 -0.51 1.50 4.04
C ILE A 120 -0.27 1.41 2.52
N LYS A 121 -0.83 0.39 1.87
CA LYS A 121 -0.82 0.34 0.40
C LYS A 121 -1.77 1.39 -0.17
N VAL A 122 -1.24 2.26 -1.01
CA VAL A 122 -1.95 3.43 -1.51
C VAL A 122 -3.04 3.03 -2.51
N CYS A 123 -4.16 3.77 -2.50
CA CYS A 123 -5.32 3.54 -3.35
C CYS A 123 -4.96 3.44 -4.85
N GLU A 124 -5.57 2.47 -5.56
CA GLU A 124 -5.35 2.22 -6.99
C GLU A 124 -5.65 3.47 -7.85
N LEU A 125 -6.49 4.38 -7.35
CA LEU A 125 -6.78 5.66 -7.99
C LEU A 125 -5.51 6.46 -8.29
N ILE A 126 -4.49 6.38 -7.41
CA ILE A 126 -3.21 7.10 -7.56
C ILE A 126 -2.26 6.31 -8.47
N THR A 127 -2.04 5.02 -8.18
CA THR A 127 -0.98 4.21 -8.82
C THR A 127 -1.38 3.55 -10.13
N HIS A 128 -2.64 3.14 -10.29
CA HIS A 128 -3.11 2.36 -11.45
C HIS A 128 -4.00 3.17 -12.40
N ILE A 129 -4.86 4.05 -11.86
CA ILE A 129 -5.79 4.85 -12.66
C ILE A 129 -5.13 6.13 -13.15
N LYS A 130 -4.71 7.01 -12.22
CA LYS A 130 -4.04 8.27 -12.60
C LYS A 130 -2.57 8.10 -12.89
N LYS A 131 -1.91 7.07 -12.35
CA LYS A 131 -0.48 6.78 -12.58
C LYS A 131 0.40 8.02 -12.36
N PHE A 132 0.19 8.70 -11.22
CA PHE A 132 0.85 9.95 -10.86
C PHE A 132 0.56 11.18 -11.75
N GLN A 133 -0.43 11.13 -12.64
CA GLN A 133 -0.86 12.29 -13.42
C GLN A 133 -1.78 13.20 -12.58
N GLY A 134 -1.24 14.34 -12.12
CA GLY A 134 -1.99 15.34 -11.36
C GLY A 134 -2.54 14.79 -10.05
N THR A 135 -1.72 14.02 -9.33
CA THR A 135 -2.11 13.35 -8.09
C THR A 135 -1.65 14.06 -6.82
N LYS A 136 -0.95 15.19 -6.91
CA LYS A 136 -0.35 15.89 -5.76
C LYS A 136 -1.35 16.11 -4.62
N THR A 137 -2.53 16.64 -4.94
CA THR A 137 -3.61 16.81 -3.94
C THR A 137 -4.09 15.47 -3.40
N LEU A 138 -4.28 14.45 -4.23
CA LEU A 138 -4.69 13.12 -3.79
C LEU A 138 -3.65 12.48 -2.86
N VAL A 139 -2.36 12.63 -3.16
CA VAL A 139 -1.26 12.16 -2.31
C VAL A 139 -1.31 12.86 -0.96
N GLN A 140 -1.47 14.18 -0.93
CA GLN A 140 -1.61 14.94 0.32
C GLN A 140 -2.85 14.52 1.12
N ASP A 141 -4.00 14.34 0.45
CA ASP A 141 -5.24 13.91 1.08
C ASP A 141 -5.12 12.49 1.64
N PHE A 142 -4.48 11.57 0.91
CA PHE A 142 -4.22 10.21 1.39
C PHE A 142 -3.21 10.22 2.54
N GLY A 143 -2.21 11.10 2.45
CA GLY A 143 -1.19 11.33 3.47
C GLY A 143 -1.76 11.74 4.83
N TYR A 144 -2.98 12.27 4.90
CA TYR A 144 -3.66 12.56 6.17
C TYR A 144 -3.91 11.31 7.02
N ILE A 145 -3.89 10.11 6.42
CA ILE A 145 -3.92 8.85 7.18
C ILE A 145 -2.75 8.77 8.16
N ALA A 146 -1.55 9.21 7.76
CA ALA A 146 -0.37 9.23 8.62
C ALA A 146 -0.54 10.19 9.80
N ASP A 147 -1.18 11.34 9.58
CA ASP A 147 -1.45 12.30 10.66
C ASP A 147 -2.38 11.73 11.73
N ILE A 148 -3.32 10.86 11.34
CA ILE A 148 -4.22 10.18 12.28
C ILE A 148 -3.49 9.03 12.97
N LEU A 149 -2.70 8.24 12.22
CA LEU A 149 -2.00 7.07 12.76
C LEU A 149 -0.83 7.45 13.69
N GLY A 150 -0.26 8.65 13.53
CA GLY A 150 0.82 9.14 14.38
C GLY A 150 2.04 8.20 14.37
N SER A 151 2.52 7.84 15.56
CA SER A 151 3.66 6.94 15.75
C SER A 151 3.47 5.54 15.17
N ARG A 152 2.22 5.12 14.95
CA ARG A 152 1.90 3.81 14.37
C ARG A 152 1.96 3.80 12.84
N MET A 153 2.34 4.91 12.19
CA MET A 153 2.51 4.97 10.74
C MET A 153 3.90 4.47 10.33
N GLY A 154 3.93 3.36 9.59
CA GLY A 154 5.13 2.83 8.95
C GLY A 154 5.49 3.63 7.71
N CYS A 155 4.95 3.22 6.56
CA CYS A 155 5.17 3.91 5.29
C CYS A 155 3.95 3.83 4.36
N PHE A 156 3.95 4.66 3.32
CA PHE A 156 3.03 4.52 2.20
C PHE A 156 3.67 3.69 1.10
N LEU A 157 3.03 2.56 0.75
CA LEU A 157 3.46 1.71 -0.35
C LEU A 157 2.73 2.06 -1.65
N TYR A 158 3.48 2.55 -2.62
CA TYR A 158 3.05 2.85 -3.98
C TYR A 158 3.51 1.74 -4.92
N GLN A 159 2.72 0.68 -5.04
CA GLN A 159 3.00 -0.39 -6.01
C GLN A 159 2.38 -0.10 -7.38
N LEU A 160 3.20 -0.18 -8.44
CA LEU A 160 2.83 0.12 -9.83
C LEU A 160 2.61 -1.16 -10.65
N PRO A 161 1.65 -1.19 -11.60
CA PRO A 161 1.36 -2.38 -12.39
C PRO A 161 2.50 -2.73 -13.37
N PRO A 162 2.59 -4.00 -13.83
CA PRO A 162 3.64 -4.43 -14.77
C PRO A 162 3.62 -3.71 -16.12
N SER A 163 2.46 -3.18 -16.53
CA SER A 163 2.34 -2.36 -17.74
C SER A 163 2.98 -0.97 -17.61
N PHE A 164 3.39 -0.56 -16.41
CA PHE A 164 4.00 0.74 -16.15
C PHE A 164 5.52 0.66 -16.34
N HIS A 165 5.97 0.95 -17.56
CA HIS A 165 7.39 0.91 -17.93
C HIS A 165 8.10 2.22 -17.56
N TYR A 166 9.40 2.16 -17.26
CA TYR A 166 10.23 3.35 -17.08
C TYR A 166 10.17 4.29 -18.29
N THR A 167 10.00 5.58 -18.01
CA THR A 167 10.38 6.69 -18.89
C THR A 167 10.84 7.85 -18.01
N PRO A 168 11.71 8.75 -18.49
CA PRO A 168 12.13 9.93 -17.72
C PRO A 168 10.94 10.77 -17.21
N SER A 169 9.92 10.97 -18.05
CA SER A 169 8.71 11.71 -17.66
C SER A 169 7.91 11.02 -16.54
N ARG A 170 7.86 9.67 -16.53
CA ARG A 170 7.17 8.92 -15.46
C ARG A 170 7.94 9.00 -14.16
N LEU A 171 9.27 8.87 -14.19
CA LEU A 171 10.12 9.07 -13.02
C LEU A 171 9.91 10.47 -12.44
N GLN A 172 9.96 11.51 -13.28
CA GLN A 172 9.72 12.90 -12.86
C GLN A 172 8.33 13.08 -12.22
N LYS A 173 7.30 12.44 -12.76
CA LYS A 173 5.95 12.47 -12.17
C LYS A 173 5.90 11.80 -10.80
N ILE A 174 6.61 10.70 -10.58
CA ILE A 174 6.66 10.06 -9.26
C ILE A 174 7.30 11.03 -8.25
N VAL A 175 8.53 11.49 -8.52
CA VAL A 175 9.30 12.29 -7.55
C VAL A 175 8.65 13.64 -7.24
N THR A 176 7.95 14.26 -8.20
CA THR A 176 7.32 15.59 -8.00
C THR A 176 5.94 15.56 -7.35
N GLN A 177 5.27 14.40 -7.32
CA GLN A 177 3.90 14.27 -6.83
C GLN A 177 3.82 13.71 -5.41
N LEU A 178 4.87 13.03 -4.94
CA LEU A 178 4.95 12.51 -3.58
C LEU A 178 5.12 13.64 -2.55
N ASP A 179 4.64 13.40 -1.33
CA ASP A 179 4.84 14.31 -0.20
C ASP A 179 6.15 13.92 0.51
N PRO A 180 7.22 14.72 0.41
CA PRO A 180 8.54 14.36 0.92
C PRO A 180 8.59 14.24 2.45
N ARG A 181 7.56 14.73 3.16
CA ARG A 181 7.44 14.61 4.62
C ARG A 181 7.02 13.21 5.07
N ARG A 182 6.69 12.32 4.14
CA ARG A 182 6.21 10.96 4.43
C ARG A 182 7.26 9.94 4.03
N ARG A 183 7.33 8.82 4.74
CA ARG A 183 8.05 7.63 4.29
C ARG A 183 7.33 7.03 3.09
N ASN A 184 7.87 7.28 1.90
CA ASN A 184 7.30 6.81 0.65
C ASN A 184 8.12 5.63 0.13
N VAL A 185 7.46 4.48 -0.04
CA VAL A 185 8.03 3.30 -0.67
C VAL A 185 7.39 3.12 -2.04
N VAL A 186 8.19 3.00 -3.10
CA VAL A 186 7.69 2.76 -4.46
C VAL A 186 8.14 1.40 -4.93
N GLU A 187 7.18 0.60 -5.42
CA GLU A 187 7.43 -0.76 -5.87
C GLU A 187 7.04 -0.93 -7.33
N PHE A 188 8.00 -1.39 -8.13
CA PHE A 188 7.83 -1.62 -9.56
C PHE A 188 7.59 -3.10 -9.87
N ARG A 189 6.92 -3.33 -11.00
CA ARG A 189 6.59 -4.66 -11.53
C ARG A 189 7.17 -4.88 -12.93
N HIS A 190 8.09 -4.01 -13.36
CA HIS A 190 8.70 -4.05 -14.67
C HIS A 190 10.20 -3.79 -14.55
N GLY A 191 11.02 -4.66 -15.15
CA GLY A 191 12.49 -4.63 -14.99
C GLY A 191 13.16 -3.33 -15.45
N SER A 192 12.53 -2.57 -16.36
CA SER A 192 13.11 -1.30 -16.84
C SER A 192 13.29 -0.22 -15.77
N TRP A 193 12.75 -0.40 -14.56
CA TRP A 193 12.95 0.49 -13.43
C TRP A 193 14.23 0.23 -12.62
N TRP A 194 14.90 -0.91 -12.82
CA TRP A 194 16.18 -1.20 -12.18
C TRP A 194 17.33 -0.55 -12.95
N ASN A 195 17.55 0.73 -12.71
CA ASN A 195 18.65 1.49 -13.31
C ASN A 195 19.08 2.68 -12.44
N GLU A 196 20.33 3.12 -12.60
CA GLU A 196 20.93 4.17 -11.76
C GLU A 196 20.21 5.52 -11.84
N TYR A 197 19.60 5.89 -12.98
CA TYR A 197 18.84 7.15 -13.05
C TYR A 197 17.65 7.16 -12.09
N VAL A 198 16.99 6.00 -11.92
CA VAL A 198 15.89 5.85 -10.97
C VAL A 198 16.40 5.90 -9.54
N TYR A 199 17.47 5.16 -9.24
CA TYR A 199 18.03 5.09 -7.89
C TYR A 199 18.52 6.46 -7.43
N GLU A 200 19.23 7.19 -8.29
CA GLU A 200 19.74 8.53 -7.96
C GLU A 200 18.61 9.53 -7.74
N ALA A 201 17.58 9.53 -8.59
CA ALA A 201 16.41 10.38 -8.40
C ALA A 201 15.66 10.03 -7.10
N PHE A 202 15.66 8.76 -6.68
CA PHE A 202 15.04 8.33 -5.43
C PHE A 202 15.88 8.74 -4.22
N ARG A 203 17.21 8.63 -4.28
CA ARG A 203 18.12 9.15 -3.23
C ARG A 203 17.91 10.64 -3.01
N GLN A 204 17.93 11.43 -4.08
CA GLN A 204 17.72 12.88 -4.01
C GLN A 204 16.34 13.27 -3.45
N ALA A 205 15.32 12.44 -3.69
CA ALA A 205 13.96 12.69 -3.25
C ALA A 205 13.61 12.06 -1.89
N GLY A 206 14.52 11.31 -1.25
CA GLY A 206 14.24 10.57 -0.02
C GLY A 206 13.17 9.47 -0.19
N ILE A 207 13.10 8.86 -1.37
CA ILE A 207 12.12 7.81 -1.69
C ILE A 207 12.79 6.45 -1.54
N ILE A 208 12.10 5.52 -0.87
CA ILE A 208 12.56 4.14 -0.69
C ILE A 208 12.18 3.32 -1.92
N PHE A 209 13.16 2.74 -2.60
CA PHE A 209 12.93 1.74 -3.63
C PHE A 209 12.56 0.41 -2.96
N CYS A 210 11.39 -0.14 -3.28
CA CYS A 210 11.01 -1.46 -2.77
C CYS A 210 11.80 -2.55 -3.48
N SER A 211 12.67 -3.24 -2.74
CA SER A 211 13.26 -4.49 -3.20
C SER A 211 12.21 -5.58 -3.11
N SER A 212 11.93 -6.32 -4.19
CA SER A 212 10.85 -7.31 -4.19
C SER A 212 11.24 -8.60 -4.88
N SER A 213 10.94 -9.75 -4.27
CA SER A 213 11.05 -11.04 -4.97
C SER A 213 9.82 -11.20 -5.85
N GLY A 214 9.99 -11.37 -7.16
CA GLY A 214 8.91 -11.64 -8.09
C GLY A 214 9.42 -12.27 -9.37
N PRO A 215 8.58 -13.01 -10.12
CA PRO A 215 9.02 -13.65 -11.35
C PRO A 215 9.50 -12.61 -12.35
N HIS A 216 10.67 -12.86 -12.93
CA HIS A 216 11.32 -12.05 -13.96
C HIS A 216 11.72 -10.62 -13.53
N LEU A 217 11.88 -10.37 -12.22
CA LEU A 217 12.45 -9.13 -11.70
C LEU A 217 13.87 -9.35 -11.16
N PRO A 218 14.74 -8.34 -11.19
CA PRO A 218 16.00 -8.40 -10.47
C PRO A 218 15.78 -8.58 -8.96
N GLU A 219 16.63 -9.39 -8.32
CA GLU A 219 16.58 -9.66 -6.87
C GLU A 219 17.54 -8.75 -6.07
N ASP A 220 18.01 -7.66 -6.68
CA ASP A 220 18.94 -6.73 -6.05
C ASP A 220 18.34 -6.10 -4.80
N LEU A 221 19.15 -6.03 -3.74
CA LEU A 221 18.86 -5.19 -2.58
C LEU A 221 19.21 -3.75 -2.93
N VAL A 222 18.21 -2.99 -3.36
CA VAL A 222 18.39 -1.58 -3.74
C VAL A 222 18.23 -0.71 -2.50
N VAL A 223 19.26 0.08 -2.21
CA VAL A 223 19.30 1.03 -1.09
C VAL A 223 19.31 2.45 -1.66
N THR A 224 18.22 3.19 -1.44
CA THR A 224 18.07 4.59 -1.87
C THR A 224 17.93 5.57 -0.71
N THR A 225 17.80 5.09 0.52
CA THR A 225 17.81 5.88 1.76
C THR A 225 18.44 5.05 2.86
N ASP A 226 18.51 5.57 4.09
CA ASP A 226 18.96 4.82 5.27
C ASP A 226 17.96 3.72 5.72
N GLU A 227 16.79 3.67 5.08
CA GLU A 227 15.74 2.67 5.31
C GLU A 227 15.58 1.77 4.07
N VAL A 228 15.32 0.49 4.30
CA VAL A 228 15.06 -0.48 3.22
C VAL A 228 13.69 -1.12 3.41
N TYR A 229 12.96 -1.29 2.31
CA TYR A 229 11.68 -2.01 2.31
C TYR A 229 11.74 -3.20 1.37
N ILE A 230 11.46 -4.40 1.90
CA ILE A 230 11.54 -5.66 1.17
C ILE A 230 10.16 -6.33 1.11
N ARG A 231 9.77 -6.84 -0.06
CA ARG A 231 8.54 -7.64 -0.23
C ARG A 231 8.81 -8.98 -0.87
N PHE A 232 8.41 -10.06 -0.21
CA PHE A 232 8.53 -11.41 -0.73
C PHE A 232 7.22 -11.91 -1.34
N HIS A 233 7.14 -11.93 -2.68
CA HIS A 233 5.98 -12.49 -3.41
C HIS A 233 6.19 -13.95 -3.88
N GLY A 234 7.39 -14.49 -3.71
CA GLY A 234 7.81 -15.77 -4.30
C GLY A 234 8.39 -15.63 -5.71
N LYS A 235 9.13 -16.65 -6.16
CA LYS A 235 9.95 -16.59 -7.39
C LYS A 235 9.25 -17.11 -8.65
N LYS A 236 8.23 -17.97 -8.50
CA LYS A 236 7.65 -18.72 -9.61
C LYS A 236 6.44 -18.06 -10.26
N LEU A 237 5.54 -17.49 -9.45
CA LEU A 237 4.29 -16.89 -9.91
C LEU A 237 3.97 -15.65 -9.07
N TRP A 238 3.31 -14.68 -9.70
CA TRP A 238 2.60 -13.64 -8.96
C TRP A 238 1.30 -14.27 -8.44
N TYR A 239 1.17 -14.39 -7.11
CA TYR A 239 -0.03 -14.79 -6.33
C TYR A 239 -1.01 -15.78 -6.97
#